data_AF-A0A968ID59-F1
#
_entry.id   AF-A0A968ID59-F1
#
_cell.length_a   1.000
_cell.length_b   1.000
_cell.length_c   1.000
_cell.angle_alpha   90.00
_cell.angle_beta   90.00
_cell.angle_gamma   90.00
#
_symmetry.space_group_name_H-M   'P 1'
#
loop_
_entity.id
_entity.type
_entity.pdbx_description
1 polymer ?
#
loop_
_entity_poly.entity_id
_entity_poly.type
_entity_poly.pdbx_seq_one_letter_code
_entity_poly.pdbx_strand_id
1 'polypeptide(L)'
;MVEQQFDRLSPLEKNIMYWLTSEEEAMAIFKLRELLPVPELDLFTAIKSLAERSLVEKSSGKFGLQPVVKEYVKNQFVGQICREVDKFRTTENLEELKLLRSHLLVPLEDIDKSQGDRDRSMLTLFREKLLSAREPKIPSVVSEQLESMIGKLDQNALQDVGYAKINLNHLLKELKGN
;
A
#
# COMPACT_ATOMS: atom_id res chain seq x y z
N MET A 1 -13.92 14.22 -9.91
CA MET A 1 -14.11 14.93 -8.63
C MET A 1 -13.12 14.45 -7.57
N VAL A 2 -13.09 13.15 -7.27
CA VAL A 2 -12.14 12.57 -6.29
C VAL A 2 -10.68 12.83 -6.67
N GLU A 3 -10.31 12.67 -7.94
CA GLU A 3 -8.95 12.95 -8.44
C GLU A 3 -8.44 14.35 -8.08
N GLN A 4 -9.18 15.40 -8.44
CA GLN A 4 -8.78 16.78 -8.14
C GLN A 4 -8.65 17.07 -6.64
N GLN A 5 -9.48 16.43 -5.81
CA GLN A 5 -9.38 16.55 -4.36
C GLN A 5 -8.14 15.81 -3.84
N PHE A 6 -7.90 14.59 -4.34
CA PHE A 6 -6.76 13.77 -3.99
C PHE A 6 -5.42 14.43 -4.35
N ASP A 7 -5.32 15.05 -5.53
CA ASP A 7 -4.10 15.68 -5.99
C ASP A 7 -3.63 16.81 -5.07
N ARG A 8 -4.59 17.55 -4.49
CA ARG A 8 -4.36 18.67 -3.58
C ARG A 8 -4.03 18.25 -2.15
N LEU A 9 -4.13 16.97 -1.84
CA LEU A 9 -3.81 16.46 -0.51
C LEU A 9 -2.31 16.57 -0.23
N SER A 10 -2.01 16.93 1.01
CA SER A 10 -0.68 16.86 1.59
C SER A 10 -0.15 15.42 1.57
N PRO A 11 1.18 15.23 1.69
CA PRO A 11 1.76 13.90 1.80
C PRO A 11 1.20 13.08 2.98
N LEU A 12 0.96 13.71 4.12
CA LEU A 12 0.39 13.02 5.30
C LEU A 12 -1.05 12.57 5.03
N GLU A 13 -1.88 13.41 4.41
CA GLU A 13 -3.25 13.04 4.05
C GLU A 13 -3.27 11.86 3.06
N LYS A 14 -2.39 11.86 2.05
CA LYS A 14 -2.26 10.73 1.12
C LYS A 14 -1.83 9.45 1.84
N ASN A 15 -0.86 9.53 2.75
CA ASN A 15 -0.42 8.38 3.56
C ASN A 15 -1.56 7.81 4.42
N ILE A 16 -2.35 8.67 5.07
CA ILE A 16 -3.53 8.24 5.83
C ILE A 16 -4.51 7.52 4.90
N MET A 17 -4.80 8.07 3.72
CA MET A 17 -5.71 7.42 2.77
C MET A 17 -5.20 6.06 2.30
N TYR A 18 -3.89 5.91 2.09
CA TYR A 18 -3.30 4.62 1.73
C TYR A 18 -3.47 3.59 2.85
N TRP A 19 -3.22 3.95 4.11
CA TRP A 19 -3.49 3.09 5.26
C TRP A 19 -4.97 2.72 5.42
N LEU A 20 -5.88 3.65 5.16
CA LEU A 20 -7.32 3.36 5.20
C LEU A 20 -7.80 2.49 4.03
N THR A 21 -7.03 2.43 2.95
CA THR A 21 -7.35 1.60 1.78
C THR A 21 -6.91 0.15 1.97
N SER A 22 -5.82 -0.09 2.69
CA SER A 22 -5.31 -1.44 2.99
C SER A 22 -6.19 -2.20 3.99
N GLU A 23 -6.98 -1.50 4.79
CA GLU A 23 -7.95 -2.11 5.70
C GLU A 23 -9.32 -2.28 5.04
N GLU A 24 -10.00 -3.40 5.32
CA GLU A 24 -11.38 -3.63 4.89
C GLU A 24 -12.36 -2.76 5.67
N GLU A 25 -12.18 -2.71 6.99
CA GLU A 25 -13.01 -1.97 7.94
C GLU A 25 -12.45 -0.60 8.30
N ALA A 26 -13.29 0.25 8.90
CA ALA A 26 -12.86 1.53 9.44
C ALA A 26 -11.80 1.35 10.56
N MET A 27 -10.71 2.09 10.47
CA MET A 27 -9.58 2.04 11.40
C MET A 27 -9.76 3.02 12.56
N ALA A 28 -9.51 2.58 13.78
CA ALA A 28 -9.51 3.45 14.95
C ALA A 28 -8.31 4.42 14.94
N ILE A 29 -8.50 5.64 15.45
CA ILE A 29 -7.45 6.67 15.48
C ILE A 29 -6.17 6.22 16.17
N PHE A 30 -6.26 5.42 17.24
CA PHE A 30 -5.09 4.96 17.97
C PHE A 30 -4.20 4.05 17.10
N LYS A 31 -4.80 3.24 16.22
CA LYS A 31 -4.04 2.43 15.26
C LYS A 31 -3.31 3.31 14.24
N LEU A 32 -3.96 4.35 13.71
CA LEU A 32 -3.31 5.30 12.80
C LEU A 32 -2.11 6.00 13.48
N ARG A 33 -2.18 6.28 14.78
CA ARG A 33 -1.06 6.85 15.56
C ARG A 33 0.13 5.89 15.69
N GLU A 34 -0.13 4.59 15.79
CA GLU A 34 0.92 3.57 15.86
C GLU A 34 1.62 3.40 14.51
N LEU A 35 0.86 3.54 13.40
CA LEU A 35 1.36 3.35 12.04
C LEU A 35 2.06 4.58 11.45
N LEU A 36 1.66 5.78 11.89
CA LEU A 36 2.17 7.04 11.38
C LEU A 36 2.98 7.73 12.49
N PRO A 37 4.33 7.69 12.43
CA PRO A 37 5.19 8.34 13.42
C PRO A 37 5.24 9.86 13.21
N VAL A 38 4.09 10.52 13.32
CA VAL A 38 3.91 11.96 13.17
C VAL A 38 3.36 12.58 14.45
N PRO A 39 3.55 13.89 14.69
CA PRO A 39 2.93 14.57 15.81
C PRO A 39 1.40 14.38 15.81
N GLU A 40 0.85 14.15 17.01
CA GLU A 40 -0.59 13.87 17.18
C GLU A 40 -1.47 15.00 16.63
N LEU A 41 -1.04 16.26 16.79
CA LEU A 41 -1.72 17.43 16.24
C LEU A 41 -1.79 17.40 14.71
N ASP A 42 -0.73 16.95 14.04
CA ASP A 42 -0.67 16.88 12.58
C ASP A 42 -1.60 15.78 12.06
N LEU A 43 -1.63 14.62 12.74
CA LEU A 43 -2.55 13.52 12.41
C LEU A 43 -4.01 13.97 12.54
N PHE A 44 -4.38 14.62 13.65
CA PHE A 44 -5.74 15.12 13.84
C PHE A 44 -6.11 16.19 12.81
N THR A 45 -5.18 17.09 12.49
CA THR A 45 -5.39 18.14 11.49
C THR A 45 -5.63 17.54 10.10
N ALA A 46 -4.82 16.56 9.71
CA ALA A 46 -4.97 15.85 8.44
C ALA A 46 -6.31 15.09 8.36
N ILE A 47 -6.68 14.34 9.39
CA ILE A 47 -7.95 13.61 9.43
C ILE A 47 -9.15 14.55 9.42
N LYS A 48 -9.09 15.66 10.17
CA LYS A 48 -10.13 16.69 10.15
C LYS A 48 -10.29 17.27 8.74
N SER A 49 -9.18 17.58 8.07
CA SER A 49 -9.22 18.13 6.71
C SER A 49 -9.77 17.13 5.68
N LEU A 50 -9.41 15.84 5.80
CA LEU A 50 -10.02 14.77 4.99
C LEU A 50 -11.53 14.66 5.22
N ALA A 51 -11.99 14.79 6.48
CA ALA A 51 -13.40 14.70 6.83
C ALA A 51 -14.19 15.91 6.29
N GLU A 52 -13.64 17.11 6.40
CA GLU A 52 -14.25 18.34 5.84
C GLU A 52 -14.41 18.27 4.31
N ARG A 53 -13.50 17.59 3.62
CA ARG A 53 -13.59 17.32 2.17
C ARG A 53 -14.48 16.12 1.83
N SER A 54 -15.10 15.49 2.83
CA SER A 54 -15.90 14.26 2.66
C SER A 54 -15.11 13.11 2.01
N LEU A 55 -13.80 13.02 2.26
CA LEU A 55 -12.95 11.94 1.74
C LEU A 55 -12.85 10.75 2.69
N VAL A 56 -13.10 10.98 3.98
CA VAL A 56 -13.16 9.93 5.02
C VAL A 56 -14.54 9.94 5.69
N GLU A 57 -15.00 8.77 6.06
CA GLU A 57 -16.18 8.57 6.91
C GLU A 57 -15.73 8.40 8.35
N LYS A 58 -16.46 9.00 9.29
CA LYS A 58 -16.19 8.90 10.73
C LYS A 58 -17.36 8.20 11.41
N SER A 59 -17.09 7.10 12.10
CA SER A 59 -18.08 6.40 12.93
C SER A 59 -17.43 5.94 14.24
N SER A 60 -17.96 6.40 15.37
CA SER A 60 -17.53 5.94 16.71
C SER A 60 -16.02 5.95 16.96
N GLY A 61 -15.31 6.99 16.47
CA GLY A 61 -13.86 7.13 16.61
C GLY A 61 -13.02 6.28 15.64
N LYS A 62 -13.69 5.61 14.69
CA LYS A 62 -13.07 4.92 13.54
C LYS A 62 -13.23 5.76 12.27
N PHE A 63 -12.29 5.58 11.36
CA PHE A 63 -12.17 6.29 10.10
C PHE A 63 -12.08 5.29 8.95
N GLY A 64 -12.89 5.49 7.92
CA GLY A 64 -12.85 4.71 6.69
C GLY A 64 -12.88 5.62 5.47
N LEU A 65 -12.77 5.04 4.28
CA LEU A 65 -12.97 5.75 3.02
C LEU A 65 -14.36 5.44 2.47
N GLN A 66 -15.03 6.43 1.89
CA GLN A 66 -16.25 6.17 1.11
C GLN A 66 -15.93 5.20 -0.03
N PRO A 67 -16.84 4.31 -0.45
CA PRO A 67 -16.56 3.28 -1.46
C PRO A 67 -15.91 3.82 -2.75
N VAL A 68 -16.45 4.91 -3.30
CA VAL A 68 -15.93 5.55 -4.52
C VAL A 68 -14.54 6.16 -4.30
N VAL A 69 -14.28 6.71 -3.12
CA VAL A 69 -12.97 7.26 -2.75
C VAL A 69 -11.96 6.12 -2.56
N LYS A 70 -12.36 5.04 -1.87
CA LYS A 70 -11.53 3.86 -1.63
C LYS A 70 -11.07 3.24 -2.94
N GLU A 71 -11.97 3.08 -3.91
CA GLU A 71 -11.63 2.54 -5.24
C GLU A 71 -10.60 3.41 -5.98
N TYR A 72 -10.78 4.73 -5.95
CA TYR A 72 -9.83 5.66 -6.55
C TYR A 72 -8.45 5.58 -5.88
N VAL A 73 -8.41 5.68 -4.55
CA VAL A 73 -7.15 5.65 -3.77
C VAL A 73 -6.44 4.32 -3.96
N LYS A 74 -7.19 3.20 -4.00
CA LYS A 74 -6.66 1.87 -4.29
C LYS A 74 -5.92 1.85 -5.62
N ASN A 75 -6.52 2.37 -6.68
CA ASN A 75 -5.88 2.44 -7.99
C ASN A 75 -4.60 3.29 -8.01
N GLN A 76 -4.60 4.40 -7.27
CA GLN A 76 -3.43 5.27 -7.10
C GLN A 76 -2.32 4.57 -6.30
N PHE A 77 -2.68 3.94 -5.19
CA PHE A 77 -1.76 3.20 -4.32
C PHE A 77 -1.06 2.08 -5.07
N VAL A 78 -1.84 1.23 -5.75
CA VAL A 78 -1.30 0.14 -6.57
C VAL A 78 -0.41 0.68 -7.68
N GLY A 79 -0.88 1.71 -8.40
CA GLY A 79 -0.10 2.32 -9.48
C GLY A 79 1.24 2.87 -9.01
N GLN A 80 1.29 3.49 -7.83
CA GLN A 80 2.52 4.03 -7.29
C GLN A 80 3.50 2.94 -6.89
N ILE A 81 3.06 1.91 -6.18
CA ILE A 81 3.93 0.80 -5.78
C ILE A 81 4.46 0.02 -7.00
N CYS A 82 3.64 -0.21 -8.04
CA CYS A 82 4.13 -0.82 -9.29
C CYS A 82 5.27 0.01 -9.90
N ARG A 83 5.15 1.35 -9.90
CA ARG A 83 6.24 2.23 -10.36
C ARG A 83 7.48 2.14 -9.48
N GLU A 84 7.33 2.03 -8.16
CA GLU A 84 8.46 1.83 -7.24
C GLU A 84 9.19 0.51 -7.52
N VAL A 85 8.45 -0.57 -7.74
CA VAL A 85 8.99 -1.89 -8.13
C VAL A 85 9.79 -1.78 -9.44
N ASP A 86 9.23 -1.14 -10.47
CA ASP A 86 9.89 -1.01 -11.76
C ASP A 86 11.15 -0.13 -11.72
N LYS A 87 11.13 0.93 -10.89
CA LYS A 87 12.31 1.78 -10.68
C LYS A 87 13.40 1.04 -9.91
N PHE A 88 13.05 0.40 -8.80
CA PHE A 88 14.01 -0.35 -7.99
C PHE A 88 14.70 -1.46 -8.78
N ARG A 89 14.00 -2.10 -9.71
CA ARG A 89 14.60 -3.07 -10.64
C ARG A 89 15.79 -2.51 -11.42
N THR A 90 15.73 -1.23 -11.77
CA THR A 90 16.74 -0.57 -12.62
C THR A 90 17.82 0.12 -11.79
N THR A 91 17.45 0.74 -10.67
CA THR A 91 18.35 1.56 -9.86
C THR A 91 18.96 0.79 -8.69
N GLU A 92 18.30 -0.28 -8.24
CA GLU A 92 18.60 -1.02 -7.01
C GLU A 92 18.66 -0.11 -5.76
N ASN A 93 18.04 1.06 -5.84
CA ASN A 93 18.07 2.06 -4.78
C ASN A 93 16.87 1.90 -3.84
N LEU A 94 17.14 1.53 -2.60
CA LEU A 94 16.12 1.36 -1.55
C LEU A 94 15.29 2.60 -1.26
N GLU A 95 15.79 3.80 -1.56
CA GLU A 95 15.06 5.06 -1.39
C GLU A 95 13.93 5.27 -2.43
N GLU A 96 13.91 4.47 -3.50
CA GLU A 96 12.79 4.44 -4.45
C GLU A 96 11.58 3.67 -3.89
N LEU A 97 11.78 2.78 -2.91
CA LEU A 97 10.73 1.93 -2.33
C LEU A 97 9.97 2.65 -1.21
N LYS A 98 9.38 3.80 -1.50
CA LYS A 98 8.75 4.66 -0.48
C LYS A 98 7.51 4.03 0.14
N LEU A 99 6.47 3.81 -0.65
CA LEU A 99 5.22 3.21 -0.17
C LEU A 99 5.40 1.73 0.14
N LEU A 100 6.19 1.01 -0.66
CA LEU A 100 6.45 -0.40 -0.44
C LEU A 100 7.15 -0.67 0.92
N ARG A 101 8.00 0.24 1.42
CA ARG A 101 8.63 0.12 2.76
C ARG A 101 7.73 0.64 3.89
N SER A 102 6.87 1.63 3.63
CA SER A 102 6.14 2.35 4.68
C SER A 102 4.70 1.89 4.92
N HIS A 103 4.07 1.19 3.98
CA HIS A 103 2.68 0.74 4.08
C HIS A 103 2.57 -0.76 3.85
N LEU A 104 1.51 -1.39 4.36
CA LEU A 104 1.20 -2.80 4.08
C LEU A 104 0.23 -2.92 2.89
N LEU A 105 0.40 -3.99 2.10
CA LEU A 105 -0.52 -4.31 0.98
C LEU A 105 -1.70 -5.18 1.40
N VAL A 106 -1.68 -5.66 2.63
CA VAL A 106 -2.71 -6.50 3.25
C VAL A 106 -3.10 -5.88 4.59
N PRO A 107 -4.31 -6.17 5.11
CA PRO A 107 -4.69 -5.73 6.45
C PRO A 107 -3.67 -6.17 7.51
N LEU A 108 -3.48 -5.36 8.55
CA LEU A 108 -2.52 -5.64 9.64
C LEU A 108 -2.67 -7.03 10.26
N GLU A 109 -3.91 -7.49 10.38
CA GLU A 109 -4.27 -8.77 10.96
C GLU A 109 -3.99 -9.98 10.06
N ASP A 110 -3.62 -9.74 8.80
CA ASP A 110 -3.40 -10.78 7.78
C ASP A 110 -1.91 -10.90 7.36
N ILE A 111 -1.01 -10.12 7.98
CA ILE A 111 0.45 -10.19 7.75
C ILE A 111 0.98 -11.64 7.86
N ASP A 112 0.59 -12.34 8.92
CA ASP A 112 1.07 -13.71 9.19
C ASP A 112 0.13 -14.80 8.65
N LYS A 113 -1.02 -14.42 8.09
CA LYS A 113 -2.02 -15.40 7.67
C LYS A 113 -1.67 -15.93 6.29
N SER A 114 -1.25 -17.19 6.26
CA SER A 114 -0.97 -17.94 5.04
C SER A 114 -2.21 -18.23 4.19
N GLN A 115 -3.41 -18.02 4.69
CA GLN A 115 -4.67 -18.23 3.96
C GLN A 115 -5.69 -17.23 4.50
N GLY A 116 -5.63 -15.98 4.06
CA GLY A 116 -6.76 -15.08 4.22
C GLY A 116 -7.83 -15.48 3.20
N ASP A 117 -8.98 -15.96 3.69
CA ASP A 117 -10.25 -16.15 2.95
C ASP A 117 -10.97 -14.79 2.72
N ARG A 118 -10.29 -13.69 3.08
CA ARG A 118 -10.71 -12.30 2.97
C ARG A 118 -10.41 -11.69 1.60
N ASP A 119 -10.93 -10.49 1.35
CA ASP A 119 -10.93 -9.84 0.05
C ASP A 119 -9.50 -9.63 -0.50
N ARG A 120 -9.09 -10.51 -1.43
CA ARG A 120 -7.79 -10.41 -2.13
C ARG A 120 -7.78 -9.34 -3.22
N SER A 121 -8.84 -8.53 -3.36
CA SER A 121 -8.98 -7.58 -4.45
C SER A 121 -7.82 -6.59 -4.55
N MET A 122 -7.07 -6.30 -3.47
CA MET A 122 -5.87 -5.46 -3.54
C MET A 122 -4.69 -6.21 -4.19
N LEU A 123 -4.37 -7.42 -3.72
CA LEU A 123 -3.29 -8.23 -4.28
C LEU A 123 -3.57 -8.66 -5.73
N THR A 124 -4.83 -8.99 -6.05
CA THR A 124 -5.24 -9.30 -7.43
C THR A 124 -5.04 -8.09 -8.34
N LEU A 125 -5.38 -6.88 -7.89
CA LEU A 125 -5.16 -5.66 -8.66
C LEU A 125 -3.66 -5.38 -8.85
N PHE A 126 -2.83 -5.65 -7.85
CA PHE A 126 -1.36 -5.61 -8.00
C PHE A 126 -0.87 -6.59 -9.06
N ARG A 127 -1.31 -7.84 -9.00
CA ARG A 127 -0.96 -8.89 -9.96
C ARG A 127 -1.30 -8.46 -11.38
N GLU A 128 -2.54 -8.01 -11.60
CA GLU A 128 -2.99 -7.53 -12.91
C GLU A 128 -2.14 -6.36 -13.42
N LYS A 129 -1.88 -5.37 -12.56
CA LYS A 129 -1.13 -4.17 -12.97
C LYS A 129 0.33 -4.47 -13.26
N LEU A 130 0.99 -5.29 -12.43
CA LEU A 130 2.36 -5.75 -12.64
C LEU A 130 2.50 -6.57 -13.93
N LEU A 131 1.53 -7.46 -14.21
CA LEU A 131 1.52 -8.24 -15.46
C LEU A 131 1.25 -7.35 -16.67
N SER A 132 0.31 -6.40 -16.55
CA SER A 132 -0.08 -5.53 -17.66
C SER A 132 1.04 -4.58 -18.12
N ALA A 133 1.98 -4.25 -17.24
CA ALA A 133 3.14 -3.43 -17.55
C ALA A 133 4.22 -4.15 -18.40
N ARG A 134 4.00 -5.42 -18.78
CA ARG A 134 5.00 -6.30 -19.38
C ARG A 134 4.45 -7.04 -20.58
N GLU A 135 5.28 -7.18 -21.61
CA GLU A 135 5.01 -8.06 -22.75
C GLU A 135 6.18 -9.02 -22.97
N PRO A 136 5.92 -10.34 -23.04
CA PRO A 136 4.66 -11.04 -22.77
C PRO A 136 4.25 -11.03 -21.28
N LYS A 137 2.94 -11.15 -21.00
CA LYS A 137 2.35 -11.17 -19.64
C LYS A 137 2.60 -12.51 -18.92
N ILE A 138 3.84 -12.78 -18.55
CA ILE A 138 4.26 -14.07 -17.96
C ILE A 138 4.43 -13.93 -16.44
N PRO A 139 3.62 -14.62 -15.61
CA PRO A 139 3.74 -14.56 -14.15
C PRO A 139 5.06 -15.07 -13.58
N SER A 140 5.68 -16.08 -14.18
CA SER A 140 6.98 -16.61 -13.71
C SER A 140 8.09 -15.55 -13.81
N VAL A 141 8.13 -14.79 -14.90
CA VAL A 141 9.11 -13.70 -15.09
C VAL A 141 8.95 -12.62 -14.04
N VAL A 142 7.72 -12.25 -13.68
CA VAL A 142 7.49 -11.28 -12.59
C VAL A 142 7.91 -11.88 -11.25
N SER A 143 7.59 -13.15 -11.01
CA SER A 143 7.91 -13.86 -9.77
C SER A 143 9.42 -13.93 -9.53
N GLU A 144 10.20 -14.36 -10.53
CA GLU A 144 11.67 -14.41 -10.47
C GLU A 144 12.29 -13.04 -10.17
N GLN A 145 11.67 -11.97 -10.67
CA GLN A 145 12.13 -10.61 -10.39
C GLN A 145 11.84 -10.18 -8.96
N LEU A 146 10.65 -10.48 -8.43
CA LEU A 146 10.35 -10.20 -7.04
C LEU A 146 11.27 -11.00 -6.10
N GLU A 147 11.61 -12.24 -6.45
CA GLU A 147 12.59 -13.06 -5.73
C GLU A 147 13.98 -12.41 -5.74
N SER A 148 14.44 -11.94 -6.91
CA SER A 148 15.71 -11.22 -7.01
C SER A 148 15.72 -9.96 -6.15
N MET A 149 14.61 -9.21 -6.11
CA MET A 149 14.47 -8.04 -5.24
C MET A 149 14.53 -8.43 -3.76
N ILE A 150 13.81 -9.48 -3.33
CA ILE A 150 13.86 -9.98 -1.95
C ILE A 150 15.29 -10.35 -1.56
N GLY A 151 16.03 -11.05 -2.44
CA GLY A 151 17.44 -11.39 -2.19
C GLY A 151 18.33 -10.16 -1.99
N LYS A 152 18.07 -9.07 -2.73
CA LYS A 152 18.78 -7.79 -2.55
C LYS A 152 18.39 -7.09 -1.24
N LEU A 153 17.13 -7.18 -0.82
CA LEU A 153 16.71 -6.65 0.48
C LEU A 153 17.42 -7.39 1.62
N ASP A 154 17.60 -8.71 1.50
CA ASP A 154 18.27 -9.54 2.51
C ASP A 154 19.77 -9.25 2.65
N GLN A 155 20.42 -8.82 1.56
CA GLN A 155 21.82 -8.40 1.59
C GLN A 155 22.02 -7.03 2.27
N ASN A 156 20.98 -6.22 2.35
CA ASN A 156 21.02 -4.86 2.92
C ASN A 156 20.64 -4.85 4.41
N ALA A 157 21.14 -5.80 5.20
CA ALA A 157 20.78 -6.01 6.61
C ALA A 157 20.97 -4.78 7.54
N LEU A 158 21.72 -3.76 7.10
CA LEU A 158 21.94 -2.52 7.84
C LEU A 158 20.89 -1.42 7.56
N GLN A 159 20.05 -1.59 6.55
CA GLN A 159 19.00 -0.61 6.19
C GLN A 159 17.63 -1.12 6.61
N ASP A 160 16.81 -0.23 7.17
CA ASP A 160 15.42 -0.55 7.52
C ASP A 160 14.59 -0.75 6.23
N VAL A 161 14.36 -2.01 5.87
CA VAL A 161 13.54 -2.39 4.71
C VAL A 161 12.03 -2.31 5.00
N GLY A 162 11.63 -1.97 6.23
CA GLY A 162 10.24 -1.82 6.65
C GLY A 162 9.36 -2.99 6.22
N TYR A 163 8.19 -2.67 5.65
CA TYR A 163 7.24 -3.67 5.14
C TYR A 163 7.61 -4.24 3.77
N ALA A 164 8.68 -3.78 3.12
CA ALA A 164 8.93 -4.11 1.71
C ALA A 164 9.07 -5.60 1.46
N LYS A 165 9.82 -6.30 2.32
CA LYS A 165 10.02 -7.75 2.18
C LYS A 165 8.69 -8.52 2.34
N ILE A 166 7.91 -8.18 3.35
CA ILE A 166 6.61 -8.81 3.62
C ILE A 166 5.66 -8.57 2.44
N ASN A 167 5.58 -7.33 1.97
CA ASN A 167 4.76 -6.95 0.83
C ASN A 167 5.15 -7.72 -0.44
N LEU A 168 6.46 -7.81 -0.75
CA LEU A 168 6.94 -8.58 -1.89
C LEU A 168 6.62 -10.07 -1.76
N ASN A 169 6.69 -10.64 -0.56
CA ASN A 169 6.30 -12.03 -0.32
C ASN A 169 4.81 -12.28 -0.57
N HIS A 170 3.92 -11.37 -0.13
CA HIS A 170 2.48 -11.48 -0.43
C HIS A 170 2.22 -11.40 -1.94
N LEU A 171 2.89 -10.50 -2.66
CA LEU A 171 2.77 -10.38 -4.12
C LEU A 171 3.31 -11.63 -4.84
N LEU A 172 4.46 -12.14 -4.42
CA LEU A 172 5.06 -13.36 -4.98
C LEU A 172 4.12 -14.55 -4.83
N LYS A 173 3.48 -14.67 -3.67
CA LYS A 173 2.51 -15.72 -3.40
C LYS A 173 1.27 -15.60 -4.29
N GLU A 174 0.74 -14.40 -4.48
CA GLU A 174 -0.40 -14.16 -5.38
C GLU A 174 -0.04 -14.44 -6.85
N LEU A 175 1.21 -14.19 -7.27
CA LEU A 175 1.68 -14.50 -8.62
C LEU A 175 1.86 -16.00 -8.88
N LYS A 176 2.30 -16.75 -7.87
CA LYS A 176 2.51 -18.21 -7.92
C LYS A 176 1.25 -19.02 -7.62
N GLY A 177 0.30 -18.44 -6.89
CA GLY A 177 -0.97 -19.05 -6.54
C GLY A 177 -1.96 -18.95 -7.70
N ASN A 178 -1.82 -19.86 -8.66
CA ASN A 178 -2.87 -20.35 -9.57
C ASN A 178 -2.43 -21.68 -10.18
#